data_AF-A0A1M3PIR2-F1
#
_entry.id   AF-A0A1M3PIR2-F1
#
_cell.length_a   1.000
_cell.length_b   1.000
_cell.length_c   1.000
_cell.angle_alpha   90.00
_cell.angle_beta   90.00
_cell.angle_gamma   90.00
#
_symmetry.space_group_name_H-M   'P 1'
#
loop_
_entity.id
_entity.type
_entity.pdbx_description
1 polymer ?
#
loop_
_entity_poly.entity_id
_entity_poly.type
_entity_poly.pdbx_seq_one_letter_code
_entity_poly.pdbx_strand_id
1 'polypeptide(L)'
;MLAHHHLVEGVLQPEEINDLQRIFDVVIAQPWFDLTDFSREAFASDLIKLYRAGIVDFDKLHHLSTLTALAHFSRDMPEERQRALELLRSMEGELSAQAAQGNQYCTGRTIGEHPDPK
;
A
#
# COMPACT_ATOMS: atom_id res chain seq x y z
N MET A 1 5.21 9.46 20.31
CA MET A 1 4.11 8.46 20.37
C MET A 1 3.93 7.94 18.96
N LEU A 2 4.32 6.69 18.70
CA LEU A 2 4.19 6.04 17.40
C LEU A 2 2.89 5.22 17.44
N ALA A 3 1.86 5.69 16.74
CA ALA A 3 0.60 4.96 16.63
C ALA A 3 0.79 3.82 15.63
N HIS A 4 1.08 2.63 16.15
CA HIS A 4 1.00 1.39 15.38
C HIS A 4 -0.49 1.05 15.20
N HIS A 5 -1.10 1.55 14.14
CA HIS A 5 -2.41 1.08 13.69
C HIS A 5 -2.23 -0.31 13.07
N HIS A 6 -2.23 -1.32 13.93
CA HIS A 6 -2.40 -2.71 13.53
C HIS A 6 -3.86 -2.85 13.05
N LEU A 7 -4.08 -2.64 11.75
CA LEU A 7 -5.39 -2.85 11.12
C LEU A 7 -5.67 -4.35 10.99
N VAL A 8 -5.96 -4.97 12.13
CA VAL A 8 -6.58 -6.29 12.23
C VAL A 8 -7.93 -6.05 12.90
N GLU A 9 -9.01 -6.43 12.20
CA GLU A 9 -10.43 -6.32 12.57
C GLU A 9 -11.23 -5.10 12.06
N GLY A 10 -11.39 -5.04 10.74
CA GLY A 10 -12.73 -5.21 10.14
C GLY A 10 -13.74 -4.07 10.19
N VAL A 11 -13.44 -2.91 10.76
CA VAL A 11 -14.36 -1.76 10.74
C VAL A 11 -13.63 -0.50 10.30
N LEU A 12 -13.97 0.00 9.11
CA LEU A 12 -13.57 1.33 8.67
C LEU A 12 -14.40 2.37 9.45
N GLN A 13 -13.73 3.32 10.07
CA GLN A 13 -14.36 4.49 10.69
C GLN A 13 -15.03 5.35 9.60
N PRO A 14 -16.12 6.07 9.92
CA PRO A 14 -16.77 6.97 8.96
C PRO A 14 -15.82 7.99 8.32
N GLU A 15 -14.86 8.50 9.08
CA GLU A 15 -13.84 9.43 8.61
C GLU A 15 -12.91 8.78 7.58
N GLU A 16 -12.50 7.54 7.83
CA GLU A 16 -11.66 6.76 6.90
C GLU A 16 -12.42 6.46 5.60
N ILE A 17 -13.72 6.16 5.70
CA ILE A 17 -14.59 5.96 4.53
C ILE A 17 -14.69 7.26 3.71
N ASN A 18 -14.85 8.41 4.37
CA ASN A 18 -14.90 9.70 3.69
C ASN A 18 -13.58 10.01 2.95
N ASP A 19 -12.45 9.69 3.55
CA ASP A 19 -11.13 9.88 2.93
C ASP A 19 -10.95 8.97 1.71
N LEU A 20 -11.34 7.68 1.83
CA LEU A 20 -11.31 6.73 0.71
C LEU A 20 -12.25 7.18 -0.42
N GLN A 21 -13.46 7.63 -0.10
CA GLN A 21 -14.40 8.15 -1.08
C GLN A 21 -13.84 9.39 -1.79
N ARG A 22 -13.23 10.31 -1.05
CA ARG A 22 -12.62 11.51 -1.63
C ARG A 22 -11.50 11.17 -2.61
N ILE A 23 -10.63 10.23 -2.25
CA ILE A 23 -9.55 9.75 -3.15
C ILE A 23 -10.16 9.09 -4.38
N PHE A 24 -11.17 8.24 -4.18
CA PHE A 24 -11.85 7.56 -5.26
C PHE A 24 -12.44 8.56 -6.26
N ASP A 25 -13.22 9.52 -5.79
CA ASP A 25 -13.88 10.53 -6.63
C ASP A 25 -12.88 11.39 -7.40
N VAL A 26 -11.79 11.81 -6.76
CA VAL A 26 -10.75 12.62 -7.42
C VAL A 26 -10.06 11.85 -8.54
N VAL A 27 -9.77 10.56 -8.33
CA VAL A 27 -9.07 9.73 -9.31
C VAL A 27 -9.98 9.35 -10.48
N ILE A 28 -11.23 8.97 -10.24
CA ILE A 28 -12.16 8.63 -11.34
C ILE A 28 -12.58 9.86 -12.16
N ALA A 29 -12.54 11.05 -11.56
CA ALA A 29 -12.83 12.30 -12.28
C ALA A 29 -11.71 12.69 -13.26
N GLN A 30 -10.57 12.00 -13.24
CA GLN A 30 -9.48 12.28 -14.16
C GLN A 30 -9.82 11.85 -15.58
N PRO A 31 -9.46 12.65 -16.60
CA PRO A 31 -9.82 12.39 -18.00
C PRO A 31 -9.15 11.14 -18.58
N TRP A 32 -8.08 10.66 -17.96
CA TRP A 32 -7.35 9.46 -18.37
C TRP A 32 -7.91 8.17 -17.78
N PHE A 33 -8.82 8.26 -16.81
CA PHE A 33 -9.37 7.10 -16.12
C PHE A 33 -10.45 6.41 -16.97
N ASP A 34 -10.37 5.08 -17.11
CA ASP A 34 -11.41 4.31 -17.78
C ASP A 34 -12.69 4.24 -16.92
N LEU A 35 -13.72 4.99 -17.31
CA LEU A 35 -14.98 5.14 -16.57
C LEU A 35 -15.94 3.93 -16.65
N THR A 36 -15.47 2.76 -17.09
CA THR A 36 -16.31 1.56 -17.08
C THR A 36 -16.61 1.11 -15.66
N ASP A 37 -17.79 0.51 -15.44
CA ASP A 37 -18.17 0.00 -14.11
C ASP A 37 -17.15 -1.01 -13.58
N PHE A 38 -16.58 -1.83 -14.47
CA PHE A 38 -15.52 -2.78 -14.13
C PHE A 38 -14.26 -2.07 -13.59
N SER A 39 -13.78 -1.05 -14.29
CA SER A 39 -12.59 -0.29 -13.88
C SER A 39 -12.82 0.47 -12.57
N ARG A 40 -14.03 1.01 -12.37
CA ARG A 40 -14.42 1.66 -11.11
C ARG A 40 -14.44 0.69 -9.94
N GLU A 41 -15.05 -0.48 -10.11
CA GLU A 41 -15.11 -1.52 -9.06
C GLU A 41 -13.72 -2.07 -8.74
N ALA A 42 -12.91 -2.37 -9.77
CA ALA A 42 -11.55 -2.85 -9.60
C ALA A 42 -10.68 -1.82 -8.86
N PHE A 43 -10.77 -0.54 -9.24
CA PHE A 43 -10.04 0.53 -8.56
C PHE A 43 -10.46 0.69 -7.09
N ALA A 44 -11.76 0.67 -6.79
CA ALA A 44 -12.24 0.71 -5.40
C ALA A 44 -11.68 -0.44 -4.56
N SER A 45 -11.62 -1.66 -5.13
CA SER A 45 -11.01 -2.82 -4.48
C SER A 45 -9.53 -2.58 -4.17
N ASP A 46 -8.76 -2.04 -5.11
CA ASP A 46 -7.33 -1.79 -4.94
C ASP A 46 -7.04 -0.68 -3.93
N LEU A 47 -7.84 0.40 -3.93
CA LEU A 47 -7.78 1.45 -2.91
C LEU A 47 -8.00 0.89 -1.50
N ILE A 48 -9.00 0.03 -1.32
CA ILE A 48 -9.25 -0.63 -0.03
C ILE A 48 -8.08 -1.56 0.35
N LYS A 49 -7.49 -2.29 -0.60
CA LYS A 49 -6.31 -3.14 -0.33
C LYS A 49 -5.12 -2.31 0.13
N LEU A 50 -4.84 -1.17 -0.50
CA LEU A 50 -3.76 -0.26 -0.09
C LEU A 50 -3.98 0.25 1.34
N TYR A 51 -5.20 0.66 1.66
CA TYR A 51 -5.57 1.06 3.02
C TYR A 51 -5.33 -0.07 4.03
N ARG A 52 -5.82 -1.28 3.73
CA ARG A 52 -5.65 -2.47 4.58
C ARG A 52 -4.20 -2.94 4.70
N ALA A 53 -3.32 -2.55 3.78
CA ALA A 53 -1.88 -2.78 3.88
C ALA A 53 -1.20 -1.82 4.89
N GLY A 54 -1.95 -0.93 5.53
CA GLY A 54 -1.45 0.01 6.54
C GLY A 54 -1.08 1.38 5.97
N ILE A 55 -1.44 1.68 4.71
CA ILE A 55 -1.26 3.00 4.12
C ILE A 55 -2.45 3.88 4.52
N VAL A 56 -2.33 4.52 5.67
CA VAL A 56 -3.40 5.36 6.26
C VAL A 56 -3.17 6.86 6.10
N ASP A 57 -1.96 7.27 5.69
CA ASP A 57 -1.67 8.67 5.39
C ASP A 57 -2.36 9.08 4.09
N PHE A 58 -3.18 10.14 4.14
CA PHE A 58 -4.03 10.56 3.02
C PHE A 58 -3.22 10.87 1.76
N ASP A 59 -2.15 11.65 1.89
CA ASP A 59 -1.34 12.10 0.74
C ASP A 59 -0.62 10.90 0.11
N LYS A 60 -0.07 10.00 0.93
CA LYS A 60 0.58 8.77 0.47
C LYS A 60 -0.42 7.81 -0.17
N LEU A 61 -1.60 7.63 0.42
CA LEU A 61 -2.66 6.78 -0.12
C LEU A 61 -3.15 7.33 -1.45
N HIS A 62 -3.46 8.62 -1.52
CA HIS A 62 -3.87 9.29 -2.76
C HIS A 62 -2.82 9.13 -3.86
N HIS A 63 -1.54 9.35 -3.54
CA HIS A 63 -0.46 9.18 -4.51
C HIS A 63 -0.36 7.75 -5.03
N LEU A 64 -0.32 6.76 -4.14
CA LEU A 64 -0.24 5.35 -4.51
C LEU A 64 -1.47 4.88 -5.29
N SER A 65 -2.66 5.27 -4.87
CA SER A 65 -3.90 4.94 -5.59
C SER A 65 -3.93 5.57 -6.97
N THR A 66 -3.43 6.80 -7.13
CA THR A 66 -3.30 7.45 -8.45
C THR A 66 -2.31 6.70 -9.34
N LEU A 67 -1.16 6.27 -8.82
CA LEU A 67 -0.19 5.47 -9.57
C LEU A 67 -0.76 4.11 -9.99
N THR A 68 -1.44 3.42 -9.07
CA THR A 68 -2.15 2.16 -9.36
C THR A 68 -3.18 2.39 -10.46
N ALA A 69 -3.97 3.45 -10.38
CA ALA A 69 -4.98 3.74 -11.38
C ALA A 69 -4.38 4.07 -12.75
N LEU A 70 -3.29 4.84 -12.80
CA LEU A 70 -2.54 5.10 -14.03
C LEU A 70 -1.96 3.81 -14.63
N ALA A 71 -1.44 2.91 -13.80
CA ALA A 71 -0.82 1.67 -14.26
C ALA A 71 -1.83 0.66 -14.86
N HIS A 72 -3.07 0.65 -14.35
CA HIS A 72 -4.06 -0.38 -14.65
C HIS A 72 -5.28 0.11 -15.45
N PHE A 73 -5.68 1.37 -15.30
CA PHE A 73 -6.93 1.90 -15.86
C PHE A 73 -6.73 3.10 -16.81
N SER A 74 -5.49 3.47 -17.13
CA SER A 74 -5.24 4.47 -18.20
C SER A 74 -5.29 3.80 -19.58
N ARG A 75 -6.33 4.12 -20.35
CA ARG A 75 -6.54 3.52 -21.69
C ARG A 75 -5.67 4.13 -22.78
N ASP A 76 -5.40 5.43 -22.69
CA ASP A 76 -4.80 6.20 -23.79
C ASP A 76 -3.42 6.79 -23.43
N MET A 77 -2.78 6.32 -22.36
CA MET A 77 -1.54 6.88 -21.84
C MET A 77 -0.47 5.80 -21.57
N PRO A 78 0.09 5.16 -22.62
CA PRO A 78 1.04 4.05 -22.46
C PRO A 78 2.36 4.47 -21.81
N GLU A 79 2.82 5.71 -22.02
CA GLU A 79 4.05 6.22 -21.39
C GLU A 79 3.85 6.46 -19.89
N GLU A 80 2.75 7.09 -19.51
CA GLU A 80 2.38 7.35 -18.12
C GLU A 80 2.10 6.06 -17.38
N ARG A 81 1.45 5.10 -18.05
CA ARG A 81 1.28 3.74 -17.53
C ARG A 81 2.62 3.08 -17.21
N GLN A 82 3.58 3.15 -18.14
CA GLN A 82 4.90 2.57 -17.95
C GLN A 82 5.65 3.24 -16.79
N ARG A 83 5.62 4.58 -16.71
CA ARG A 83 6.23 5.33 -15.59
C ARG A 83 5.58 4.99 -14.26
N ALA A 84 4.25 4.87 -14.22
CA ALA A 84 3.54 4.50 -13.01
C ALA A 84 3.93 3.09 -12.53
N LEU A 85 4.06 2.13 -13.44
CA LEU A 85 4.55 0.78 -13.14
C LEU A 85 5.99 0.78 -12.61
N GLU A 86 6.87 1.61 -13.16
CA GLU A 86 8.25 1.77 -12.68
C GLU A 86 8.28 2.35 -11.27
N LEU A 87 7.49 3.39 -11.00
CA LEU A 87 7.39 4.00 -9.67
C LEU A 87 6.83 3.02 -8.63
N LEU A 88 5.78 2.28 -8.97
CA LEU A 88 5.22 1.25 -8.09
C LEU A 88 6.27 0.18 -7.74
N ARG A 89 7.04 -0.31 -8.71
CA ARG A 89 8.13 -1.27 -8.48
C ARG A 89 9.23 -0.71 -7.57
N SER A 90 9.59 0.56 -7.73
CA SER A 90 10.57 1.21 -6.86
C SER A 90 10.07 1.29 -5.41
N MET A 91 8.79 1.59 -5.19
CA MET A 91 8.19 1.68 -3.86
C MET A 91 7.97 0.31 -3.20
N GLU A 92 7.64 -0.73 -3.97
CA GLU A 92 7.57 -2.11 -3.49
C GLU A 92 8.94 -2.61 -2.97
N GLY A 93 10.03 -2.19 -3.61
CA GLY A 93 11.39 -2.46 -3.15
C GLY A 93 11.66 -1.91 -1.75
N GLU A 94 11.19 -0.69 -1.46
CA GLU A 94 11.37 -0.01 -0.17
C GLU A 94 10.50 -0.61 0.94
N LEU A 95 9.25 -0.97 0.63
CA LEU A 95 8.35 -1.69 1.54
C LEU A 95 8.89 -3.09 1.88
N SER A 96 9.50 -3.79 0.92
CA SER A 96 10.16 -5.08 1.16
C SER A 96 11.42 -4.96 2.03
N ALA A 97 12.19 -3.87 1.85
CA ALA A 97 13.40 -3.61 2.64
C ALA A 97 13.08 -3.28 4.10
N GLN A 98 11.96 -2.58 4.36
CA GLN A 98 11.49 -2.32 5.72
C GLN A 98 10.94 -3.57 6.41
N ALA A 99 10.28 -4.47 5.67
CA ALA A 99 9.87 -5.78 6.20
C ALA A 99 11.07 -6.69 6.54
N ALA A 100 12.18 -6.59 5.81
CA ALA A 100 13.40 -7.35 6.06
C ALA A 100 14.18 -6.87 7.31
N GLN A 101 14.10 -5.57 7.68
CA GLN A 101 14.73 -5.05 8.89
C GLN A 101 13.98 -5.40 10.19
N GLY A 102 12.71 -5.79 10.11
CA GLY A 102 11.92 -6.21 11.27
C GLY A 102 12.23 -7.63 11.81
N ASN A 103 13.00 -8.44 11.08
CA ASN A 103 13.19 -9.87 11.41
C ASN A 103 14.57 -10.21 12.01
N GLN A 104 15.42 -9.21 12.33
CA GLN A 104 16.75 -9.44 12.93
C GLN A 104 16.78 -9.45 14.47
N TYR A 105 15.65 -9.28 15.17
CA TYR A 105 15.61 -9.30 16.64
C TYR A 105 15.04 -10.57 17.28
N CYS A 106 14.92 -11.66 16.52
CA CYS A 106 14.47 -12.96 17.03
C CYS A 106 15.37 -14.13 16.59
N THR A 107 16.70 -13.96 16.50
CA THR A 107 17.61 -15.11 16.59
C THR A 107 18.17 -15.16 18.00
N GLY A 108 17.68 -16.18 18.72
CA GLY A 108 17.96 -16.43 20.12
C GLY A 108 19.44 -16.33 20.47
N ARG A 109 19.67 -15.59 21.54
CA ARG A 109 20.79 -15.70 22.47
C ARG A 109 21.08 -17.19 22.73
N THR A 110 22.14 -17.74 22.12
CA THR A 110 22.66 -19.05 22.53
C THR A 110 23.18 -18.92 23.95
N ILE A 111 22.49 -19.59 24.86
CA ILE A 111 22.84 -19.71 26.27
C ILE A 111 24.12 -20.54 26.31
N GLY A 112 25.16 -20.02 26.95
CA GLY A 112 26.37 -20.78 27.20
C GLY A 112 26.15 -21.79 28.32
N GLU A 113 26.54 -23.04 28.08
CA GLU A 113 26.91 -24.04 29.09
C GLU A 113 28.13 -24.79 28.51
N HIS A 114 29.34 -24.48 28.96
CA HIS A 114 30.09 -25.00 30.12
C HIS A 114 31.04 -26.13 29.68
N PRO A 115 32.39 -25.92 29.76
CA PRO A 115 33.35 -26.97 29.47
C PRO A 115 33.49 -27.95 30.64
N ASP A 116 33.38 -29.24 30.33
CA ASP A 116 33.56 -30.38 31.23
C ASP A 116 35.02 -30.44 31.76
N PRO A 117 35.28 -30.54 33.08
CA PRO A 117 36.63 -30.62 33.60
C PRO A 117 37.09 -32.07 33.84
N LYS A 118 38.15 -32.43 33.08
CA LYS A 118 39.16 -33.50 33.29
C LYS A 118 38.74 -34.96 33.23
#